data_AF-A0A965U631-F1
#
_entry.id   AF-A0A965U631-F1
#
_cell.length_a   1.000
_cell.length_b   1.000
_cell.length_c   1.000
_cell.angle_alpha   90.00
_cell.angle_beta   90.00
_cell.angle_gamma   90.00
#
_symmetry.space_group_name_H-M   'P 1'
#
loop_
_entity.id
_entity.type
_entity.pdbx_description
1 polymer ?
#
loop_
_entity_poly.entity_id
_entity_poly.type
_entity_poly.pdbx_seq_one_letter_code
_entity_poly.pdbx_strand_id
1 'polypeptide(L)'
;ALGFTAVMVFLMWNFVHSQYGKNCVAIQQQEVAAEMMGVNIVKTKLLSLMISAFYCGVAGGLLGFWVRYIAPATFSDTRSNDFLATLVTGGTNSITGPFLAASLVTTLLESLRFLVNWRLVIYGLLYVLIMRLRPEGILGYKEFSLKATVRFCKELPAKAGRLVTKIKSRKVGKL
;
A
#
# COMPACT_ATOMS: atom_id res chain seq x y z
N ALA A 1 -5.66 -16.54 -13.44
CA ALA A 1 -5.18 -15.64 -12.36
C ALA A 1 -6.22 -14.59 -11.97
N LEU A 2 -6.76 -13.79 -12.90
CA LEU A 2 -7.72 -12.73 -12.58
C LEU A 2 -9.00 -13.22 -11.85
N GLY A 3 -9.55 -14.37 -12.24
CA GLY A 3 -10.69 -14.97 -11.53
C GLY A 3 -10.36 -15.38 -10.09
N PHE A 4 -9.16 -15.92 -9.87
CA PHE A 4 -8.71 -16.30 -8.52
C PHE A 4 -8.50 -15.08 -7.63
N THR A 5 -7.87 -14.02 -8.16
CA THR A 5 -7.71 -12.76 -7.41
C THR A 5 -9.06 -12.11 -7.11
N ALA A 6 -10.03 -12.15 -8.04
CA ALA A 6 -11.36 -11.60 -7.82
C ALA A 6 -12.11 -12.34 -6.69
N VAL A 7 -12.05 -13.67 -6.65
CA VAL A 7 -12.64 -14.47 -5.57
C VAL A 7 -11.99 -14.14 -4.22
N MET A 8 -10.66 -14.02 -4.18
CA MET A 8 -9.94 -13.67 -2.95
C MET A 8 -10.28 -12.26 -2.45
N VAL A 9 -10.40 -11.29 -3.36
CA VAL A 9 -10.83 -9.92 -3.01
C VAL A 9 -12.26 -9.92 -2.50
N PHE A 10 -13.17 -10.67 -3.13
CA PHE A 10 -14.56 -10.79 -2.69
C PHE A 10 -14.66 -11.40 -1.28
N LEU A 11 -13.89 -12.46 -1.03
CA LEU A 11 -13.84 -13.12 0.28
C LEU A 11 -13.31 -12.16 1.37
N MET A 12 -12.29 -11.37 1.04
CA MET A 12 -11.73 -10.35 1.94
C MET A 12 -12.74 -9.23 2.21
N TRP A 13 -13.44 -8.75 1.18
CA TRP A 13 -14.47 -7.73 1.33
C TRP A 13 -15.56 -8.17 2.30
N ASN A 14 -16.07 -9.40 2.10
CA ASN A 14 -17.12 -9.96 2.95
C ASN A 14 -16.65 -10.12 4.40
N PHE A 15 -15.39 -10.51 4.61
CA PHE A 15 -14.82 -10.64 5.94
C PHE A 15 -14.68 -9.29 6.67
N VAL A 16 -14.18 -8.26 5.98
CA VAL A 16 -13.99 -6.92 6.58
C VAL A 16 -15.33 -6.27 6.95
N HIS A 17 -16.38 -6.49 6.15
CA HIS A 17 -17.72 -5.97 6.43
C HIS A 17 -18.46 -6.74 7.54
N SER A 18 -17.99 -7.93 7.90
CA SER A 18 -18.55 -8.76 8.97
C SER A 18 -18.29 -8.18 10.36
N GLN A 19 -19.02 -8.67 11.37
CA GLN A 19 -18.83 -8.26 12.77
C GLN A 19 -17.40 -8.53 13.27
N TYR A 20 -16.77 -9.62 12.82
CA TYR A 20 -15.39 -9.96 13.19
C TYR A 20 -14.38 -8.90 12.72
N GLY A 21 -14.57 -8.32 11.52
CA GLY A 21 -13.73 -7.24 11.01
C GLY A 21 -13.84 -5.97 11.85
N LYS A 22 -15.06 -5.58 12.22
CA LYS A 22 -15.32 -4.41 13.08
C LYS A 22 -14.71 -4.56 14.47
N ASN A 23 -14.79 -5.76 15.05
CA ASN A 23 -14.17 -6.05 16.34
C ASN A 23 -12.64 -5.95 16.27
N CYS A 24 -12.04 -6.32 15.14
CA CYS A 24 -10.60 -6.21 14.93
C CYS A 24 -10.14 -4.74 14.88
N VAL A 25 -10.93 -3.86 14.23
CA VAL A 25 -10.67 -2.41 14.20
C VAL A 25 -10.82 -1.79 15.58
N ALA A 26 -11.78 -2.24 16.39
CA ALA A 26 -11.95 -1.76 17.77
C ALA A 26 -10.73 -2.09 18.64
N ILE A 27 -10.21 -3.32 18.54
CA ILE A 27 -8.99 -3.74 19.25
C ILE A 27 -7.76 -2.93 18.81
N GLN A 28 -7.67 -2.58 17.52
CA GLN A 28 -6.57 -1.77 16.98
C GLN A 28 -6.51 -0.36 17.59
N GLN A 29 -7.66 0.22 17.98
CA GLN A 29 -7.69 1.56 18.55
C GLN A 29 -7.31 1.56 20.04
N GLN A 30 -7.98 0.74 20.84
CA GLN A 30 -7.72 0.59 22.27
C GLN A 30 -8.16 -0.81 22.74
N GLU A 31 -7.19 -1.64 23.12
CA GLU A 31 -7.45 -3.01 23.58
C GLU A 31 -8.29 -3.04 24.87
N VAL A 32 -7.94 -2.18 25.82
CA VAL A 32 -8.63 -2.08 27.12
C VAL A 32 -10.10 -1.68 26.95
N ALA A 33 -10.40 -0.76 26.03
CA ALA A 33 -11.77 -0.34 25.77
C ALA A 33 -12.60 -1.44 25.10
N ALA A 34 -11.99 -2.22 24.20
CA ALA A 34 -12.66 -3.34 23.54
C ALA A 34 -13.03 -4.46 24.53
N GLU A 35 -12.20 -4.70 25.54
CA GLU A 35 -12.47 -5.67 26.61
C GLU A 35 -13.70 -5.28 27.44
N MET A 36 -13.80 -3.99 27.80
CA MET A 36 -14.95 -3.45 28.55
C MET A 36 -16.27 -3.53 27.76
N MET A 37 -16.19 -3.53 26.43
CA MET A 37 -17.34 -3.71 25.53
C MET A 37 -17.72 -5.18 25.32
N GLY A 38 -17.09 -6.11 26.04
CA GLY A 38 -17.39 -7.55 25.99
C GLY A 38 -16.81 -8.29 24.78
N VAL A 39 -15.86 -7.68 24.06
CA VAL A 39 -15.19 -8.33 22.92
C VAL A 39 -14.09 -9.26 23.43
N ASN A 40 -14.13 -10.54 23.03
CA ASN A 40 -13.07 -11.49 23.36
C ASN A 40 -11.81 -11.22 22.52
N ILE A 41 -10.82 -10.56 23.12
CA ILE A 41 -9.59 -10.12 22.45
C ILE A 41 -8.79 -11.31 21.90
N VAL A 42 -8.64 -12.38 22.68
CA VAL A 42 -7.81 -13.55 22.31
C VAL A 42 -8.38 -14.24 21.08
N LYS A 43 -9.70 -14.48 21.06
CA LYS A 43 -10.37 -15.10 19.90
C LYS A 43 -10.26 -14.24 18.65
N THR A 44 -10.46 -12.92 18.77
CA THR A 44 -10.37 -12.01 17.62
C THR A 44 -8.94 -11.88 17.08
N LYS A 45 -7.92 -11.82 17.94
CA LYS A 45 -6.51 -11.81 17.53
C LYS A 45 -6.13 -13.11 16.82
N LEU A 46 -6.48 -14.28 17.37
CA LEU A 46 -6.22 -15.58 16.75
C LEU A 46 -6.88 -15.70 15.37
N LEU A 47 -8.14 -15.27 15.26
CA LEU A 47 -8.88 -15.32 14.01
C LEU A 47 -8.25 -14.39 12.95
N SER A 48 -7.82 -13.19 13.34
CA SER A 48 -7.10 -12.27 12.43
C SER A 48 -5.79 -12.88 11.92
N LEU A 49 -5.05 -13.57 12.79
CA LEU A 49 -3.81 -14.26 12.45
C LEU A 49 -4.08 -15.43 11.49
N MET A 50 -5.05 -16.28 11.79
CA MET A 50 -5.41 -17.43 10.95
C MET A 50 -5.78 -16.99 9.53
N ILE A 51 -6.55 -15.91 9.41
CA ILE A 51 -6.95 -15.38 8.09
C ILE A 51 -5.74 -14.82 7.35
N SER A 52 -4.88 -14.06 8.02
CA SER A 52 -3.66 -13.55 7.38
C SER A 52 -2.75 -14.67 6.87
N ALA A 53 -2.57 -15.73 7.68
CA ALA A 53 -1.77 -16.90 7.31
C ALA A 53 -2.38 -17.66 6.12
N PHE A 54 -3.71 -17.78 6.08
CA PHE A 54 -4.42 -18.37 4.95
C PHE A 54 -4.15 -17.61 3.64
N TYR A 55 -4.30 -16.28 3.64
CA TYR A 55 -3.99 -15.47 2.45
C TYR A 55 -2.52 -15.55 2.05
N CYS A 56 -1.60 -15.57 3.02
CA CYS A 56 -0.16 -15.67 2.74
C CYS A 56 0.22 -17.02 2.12
N GLY A 57 -0.36 -18.12 2.62
CA GLY A 57 -0.15 -19.47 2.08
C GLY A 57 -0.71 -19.60 0.65
N VAL A 58 -1.91 -19.07 0.42
CA VAL A 58 -2.54 -19.04 -0.91
C VAL A 58 -1.70 -18.22 -1.90
N ALA A 59 -1.23 -17.04 -1.51
CA ALA A 59 -0.39 -16.19 -2.34
C ALA A 59 0.95 -16.87 -2.70
N GLY A 60 1.60 -17.51 -1.73
CA GLY A 60 2.85 -18.25 -1.95
C GLY A 60 2.67 -19.47 -2.87
N GLY A 61 1.61 -20.26 -2.67
CA GLY A 61 1.29 -21.40 -3.52
C GLY A 61 1.03 -20.98 -4.97
N LEU A 62 0.31 -19.87 -5.18
CA LEU A 62 0.07 -19.31 -6.50
C LEU A 62 1.36 -18.81 -7.17
N LEU A 63 2.25 -18.19 -6.40
CA LEU A 63 3.55 -17.73 -6.90
C LEU A 63 4.42 -18.91 -7.37
N GLY A 64 4.43 -20.02 -6.63
CA GLY A 64 5.14 -21.24 -7.03
C GLY A 64 4.62 -21.81 -8.36
N PHE A 65 3.29 -21.82 -8.56
CA PHE A 65 2.68 -22.24 -9.82
C PHE A 65 3.07 -21.34 -11.00
N TRP A 66 3.19 -20.03 -10.78
CA TRP A 66 3.53 -19.05 -11.81
C TRP A 66 5.00 -19.06 -12.21
N VAL A 67 5.89 -19.19 -11.23
CA VAL A 67 7.33 -19.01 -11.46
C VAL A 67 7.93 -20.21 -12.21
N ARG A 68 7.39 -21.43 -12.06
CA ARG A 68 7.74 -22.72 -12.74
C ARG A 68 9.23 -23.13 -12.72
N TYR A 69 10.13 -22.22 -12.36
CA TYR A 69 11.56 -22.38 -12.21
C TYR A 69 12.04 -21.48 -11.06
N ILE A 70 12.43 -22.11 -9.96
CA ILE A 70 12.90 -21.41 -8.76
C ILE A 70 14.41 -21.24 -8.87
N ALA A 71 14.84 -20.01 -9.16
CA ALA A 71 16.24 -19.62 -9.05
C ALA A 71 16.40 -18.77 -7.77
N PRO A 72 17.50 -18.91 -7.00
CA PRO A 72 17.75 -18.03 -5.85
C PRO A 72 17.80 -16.55 -6.23
N ALA A 73 18.08 -16.24 -7.50
CA ALA A 73 18.05 -14.88 -8.03
C ALA A 73 16.65 -14.24 -8.08
N THR A 74 15.55 -15.01 -8.13
CA THR A 74 14.19 -14.46 -8.07
C THR A 74 13.78 -14.10 -6.64
N PHE A 75 14.45 -14.67 -5.63
CA PHE A 75 14.30 -14.34 -4.22
C PHE A 75 15.39 -13.37 -3.73
N SER A 76 15.66 -12.34 -4.53
CA SER A 76 16.57 -11.26 -4.12
C SER A 76 15.86 -10.31 -3.14
N ASP A 77 16.63 -9.71 -2.21
CA ASP A 77 16.15 -8.69 -1.27
C ASP A 77 15.35 -7.56 -1.92
N THR A 78 15.68 -7.25 -3.19
CA THR A 78 14.99 -6.21 -3.95
C THR A 78 13.50 -6.52 -4.13
N ARG A 79 13.10 -7.78 -4.29
CA ARG A 79 11.70 -8.18 -4.50
C ARG A 79 10.85 -7.99 -3.26
N SER A 80 11.37 -8.34 -2.09
CA SER A 80 10.68 -8.13 -0.81
C SER A 80 10.46 -6.64 -0.55
N ASN A 81 11.47 -5.82 -0.83
CA ASN A 81 11.37 -4.37 -0.71
C ASN A 81 10.35 -3.76 -1.68
N ASP A 82 10.26 -4.27 -2.91
CA ASP A 82 9.26 -3.81 -3.88
C ASP A 82 7.82 -4.10 -3.41
N PHE A 83 7.58 -5.27 -2.80
CA PHE A 83 6.28 -5.62 -2.22
C PHE A 83 5.92 -4.71 -1.04
N LEU A 84 6.86 -4.47 -0.12
CA LEU A 84 6.67 -3.56 1.01
C LEU A 84 6.40 -2.13 0.53
N ALA A 85 7.16 -1.66 -0.47
CA ALA A 85 7.01 -0.32 -1.01
C ALA A 85 5.62 -0.12 -1.63
N THR A 86 5.13 -1.11 -2.37
CA THR A 86 3.79 -1.09 -2.97
C THR A 86 2.70 -1.07 -1.91
N LEU A 87 2.84 -1.87 -0.84
CA LEU A 87 1.89 -1.95 0.27
C LEU A 87 1.79 -0.63 1.05
N VAL A 88 2.93 -0.06 1.41
CA VAL A 88 2.98 1.20 2.16
C VAL A 88 2.46 2.36 1.32
N THR A 89 2.76 2.35 0.02
CA THR A 89 2.19 3.34 -0.91
C THR A 89 0.66 3.19 -1.02
N GLY A 90 0.13 1.97 -0.92
CA GLY A 90 -1.31 1.69 -0.92
C GLY A 90 -2.06 2.16 0.34
N GLY A 91 -1.42 2.10 1.51
CA GLY A 91 -2.01 2.44 2.81
C GLY A 91 -2.53 1.22 3.58
N THR A 92 -2.59 1.31 4.91
CA THR A 92 -2.84 0.18 5.83
C THR A 92 -4.31 -0.08 6.13
N ASN A 93 -5.22 0.86 5.84
CA ASN A 93 -6.63 0.80 6.24
C ASN A 93 -7.62 0.72 5.06
N SER A 94 -7.17 0.34 3.87
CA SER A 94 -8.02 0.23 2.67
C SER A 94 -7.70 -1.01 1.86
N ILE A 95 -8.72 -1.80 1.51
CA ILE A 95 -8.58 -3.00 0.66
C ILE A 95 -8.24 -2.60 -0.78
N THR A 96 -8.73 -1.45 -1.26
CA THR A 96 -8.57 -1.01 -2.66
C THR A 96 -7.31 -0.18 -2.90
N GLY A 97 -6.71 0.37 -1.84
CA GLY A 97 -5.45 1.11 -1.88
C GLY A 97 -4.27 0.35 -2.48
N PRO A 98 -3.96 -0.87 -1.99
CA PRO A 98 -2.87 -1.69 -2.50
C PRO A 98 -3.03 -2.08 -3.97
N PHE A 99 -4.25 -2.35 -4.46
CA PHE A 99 -4.47 -2.69 -5.87
C PHE A 99 -4.17 -1.50 -6.80
N LEU A 100 -4.63 -0.31 -6.42
CA LEU A 100 -4.37 0.91 -7.18
C LEU A 100 -2.89 1.29 -7.15
N ALA A 101 -2.27 1.16 -5.98
CA ALA A 101 -0.83 1.37 -5.81
C ALA A 101 -0.02 0.36 -6.63
N ALA A 102 -0.38 -0.91 -6.65
CA ALA A 102 0.31 -1.93 -7.44
C ALA A 102 0.31 -1.57 -8.93
N SER A 103 -0.83 -1.16 -9.50
CA SER A 103 -0.91 -0.74 -10.90
C SER A 103 -0.04 0.49 -11.20
N LEU A 104 -0.12 1.50 -10.34
CA LEU A 104 0.57 2.78 -10.53
C LEU A 104 2.08 2.64 -10.32
N VAL A 105 2.49 1.98 -9.24
CA VAL A 105 3.89 1.70 -8.91
C VAL A 105 4.50 0.79 -9.96
N THR A 106 3.80 -0.25 -10.44
CA THR A 106 4.29 -1.12 -11.52
C THR A 106 4.53 -0.35 -12.82
N THR A 107 3.59 0.52 -13.22
CA THR A 107 3.75 1.34 -14.44
C THR A 107 4.92 2.31 -14.30
N LEU A 108 5.10 2.88 -13.11
CA LEU A 108 6.21 3.77 -12.79
C LEU A 108 7.55 3.02 -12.79
N LEU A 109 7.60 1.81 -12.23
CA LEU A 109 8.76 0.90 -12.25
C LEU A 109 9.14 0.52 -13.69
N GLU A 110 8.16 0.22 -14.55
CA GLU A 110 8.41 -0.14 -15.95
C GLU A 110 9.04 1.05 -16.72
N SER A 111 8.58 2.28 -16.45
CA SER A 111 9.14 3.48 -17.09
C SER A 111 10.60 3.76 -16.70
N LEU A 112 10.98 3.38 -15.47
CA LEU A 112 12.35 3.53 -14.94
C LEU A 112 13.29 2.40 -15.36
N ARG A 113 12.78 1.36 -16.05
CA ARG A 113 13.56 0.20 -16.47
C ARG A 113 14.73 0.55 -17.39
N PHE A 114 14.68 1.71 -18.05
CA PHE A 114 15.72 2.22 -18.93
C PHE A 114 17.05 2.55 -18.22
N LEU A 115 17.06 2.77 -16.89
CA LEU A 115 18.29 3.04 -16.12
C LEU A 115 18.61 1.89 -15.16
N VAL A 116 19.28 0.84 -15.65
CA VAL A 116 19.55 -0.39 -14.89
C VAL A 116 20.50 -0.18 -13.71
N ASN A 117 21.51 0.68 -13.83
CA ASN A 117 22.56 0.85 -12.81
C ASN A 117 22.14 1.73 -11.62
N TRP A 118 21.30 2.73 -11.84
CA TRP A 118 20.86 3.68 -10.79
C TRP A 118 19.54 3.26 -10.12
N ARG A 119 19.02 2.10 -10.54
CA ARG A 119 17.70 1.58 -10.19
C ARG A 119 17.44 1.58 -8.69
N LEU A 120 18.33 0.99 -7.89
CA LEU A 120 18.18 0.85 -6.44
C LEU A 120 18.13 2.21 -5.71
N VAL A 121 18.99 3.14 -6.11
CA VAL A 121 19.06 4.48 -5.52
C VAL A 121 17.83 5.29 -5.87
N ILE A 122 17.40 5.24 -7.13
CA ILE A 122 16.20 5.94 -7.60
C ILE A 122 14.94 5.36 -6.95
N TYR A 123 14.86 4.04 -6.77
CA TYR A 123 13.73 3.38 -6.08
C TYR A 123 13.60 3.82 -4.62
N GLY A 124 14.71 3.82 -3.88
CA GLY A 124 14.71 4.31 -2.50
C GLY A 124 14.33 5.78 -2.40
N LEU A 125 14.89 6.63 -3.29
CA LEU A 125 14.56 8.05 -3.35
C LEU A 125 13.08 8.28 -3.65
N LEU A 126 12.53 7.58 -4.64
CA LEU A 126 11.13 7.65 -5.03
C LEU A 126 10.21 7.26 -3.87
N TYR A 127 10.55 6.19 -3.16
CA TYR A 127 9.80 5.72 -2.00
C TYR A 127 9.81 6.73 -0.85
N VAL A 128 10.98 7.28 -0.52
CA VAL A 128 11.12 8.35 0.48
C VAL A 128 10.33 9.59 0.06
N LEU A 129 10.32 9.93 -1.23
CA LEU A 129 9.55 11.05 -1.75
C LEU A 129 8.04 10.82 -1.58
N ILE A 130 7.56 9.60 -1.85
CA ILE A 130 6.15 9.22 -1.65
C ILE A 130 5.78 9.31 -0.17
N MET A 131 6.60 8.76 0.72
CA MET A 131 6.40 8.87 2.18
C MET A 131 6.39 10.32 2.66
N ARG A 132 7.28 11.16 2.10
CA ARG A 132 7.35 12.59 2.41
C ARG A 132 6.10 13.34 1.97
N LEU A 133 5.54 12.98 0.82
CA LEU A 133 4.40 13.69 0.22
C LEU A 133 3.06 13.28 0.84
N ARG A 134 2.88 12.02 1.24
CA ARG A 134 1.66 11.49 1.88
C ARG A 134 1.99 10.27 2.77
N PRO A 135 2.21 10.46 4.09
CA PRO A 135 2.53 9.36 5.00
C PRO A 135 1.35 8.39 5.25
N GLU A 136 0.12 8.76 4.90
CA GLU A 136 -1.07 7.92 5.08
C GLU A 136 -1.41 7.02 3.87
N GLY A 137 -0.57 6.98 2.84
CA GLY A 137 -0.80 6.22 1.61
C GLY A 137 -1.78 6.89 0.64
N ILE A 138 -1.94 6.29 -0.54
CA ILE A 138 -2.77 6.85 -1.64
C ILE A 138 -4.27 6.89 -1.26
N LEU A 139 -4.75 5.99 -0.40
CA LEU A 139 -6.18 5.84 -0.09
C LEU A 139 -6.58 6.01 1.39
N GLY A 140 -5.63 6.21 2.32
CA GLY A 140 -5.88 6.62 3.71
C GLY A 140 -7.03 5.90 4.43
N TYR A 141 -8.20 6.56 4.50
CA TYR A 141 -9.36 6.18 5.33
C TYR A 141 -10.69 6.03 4.57
N LYS A 142 -10.73 6.16 3.24
CA LYS A 142 -12.00 6.16 2.49
C LYS A 142 -12.02 5.08 1.42
N GLU A 143 -12.91 4.10 1.60
CA GLU A 143 -13.35 3.24 0.50
C GLU A 143 -13.90 4.13 -0.62
N PHE A 144 -13.46 3.88 -1.86
CA PHE A 144 -13.83 4.54 -3.11
C PHE A 144 -14.73 5.79 -3.04
N SER A 145 -14.13 6.97 -3.17
CA SER A 145 -14.78 8.10 -3.83
C SER A 145 -13.87 8.63 -4.94
N LEU A 146 -14.26 8.34 -6.18
CA LEU A 146 -13.65 8.75 -7.46
C LEU A 146 -13.37 10.27 -7.58
N LYS A 147 -13.89 11.12 -6.69
CA LYS A 147 -13.63 12.57 -6.67
C LYS A 147 -12.27 12.96 -6.08
N ALA A 148 -11.66 12.12 -5.24
CA ALA A 148 -10.41 12.47 -4.56
C ALA A 148 -9.17 12.30 -5.47
N THR A 149 -9.15 11.27 -6.32
CA THR A 149 -8.07 11.01 -7.29
C THR A 149 -7.97 12.11 -8.35
N VAL A 150 -9.12 12.64 -8.81
CA VAL A 150 -9.16 13.76 -9.77
C VAL A 150 -8.71 15.08 -9.12
N ARG A 151 -8.99 15.31 -7.83
CA ARG A 151 -8.44 16.46 -7.09
C ARG A 151 -6.92 16.35 -6.89
N PHE A 152 -6.42 15.15 -6.59
CA PHE A 152 -4.99 14.92 -6.35
C PHE A 152 -4.15 15.15 -7.62
N CYS A 153 -4.64 14.69 -8.78
CA CYS A 153 -3.99 14.95 -10.06
C CYS A 153 -4.03 16.46 -10.43
N LYS A 154 -5.09 17.18 -10.06
CA LYS A 154 -5.19 18.65 -10.22
C LYS A 154 -4.29 19.46 -9.29
N GLU A 155 -3.97 18.95 -8.10
CA GLU A 155 -3.20 19.69 -7.09
C GLU A 155 -1.67 19.55 -7.23
N LEU A 156 -1.20 18.56 -8.00
CA LEU A 156 0.22 18.34 -8.30
C LEU A 156 0.87 19.47 -9.14
N PRO A 157 0.28 19.96 -10.25
CA PRO A 157 0.88 21.08 -10.99
C PRO A 157 0.80 22.41 -10.22
N ALA A 158 -0.16 22.58 -9.31
CA ALA A 158 -0.40 23.85 -8.59
C ALA A 158 0.54 24.07 -7.40
N LYS A 159 1.04 23.01 -6.75
CA LYS A 159 2.03 23.10 -5.67
C LYS A 159 3.48 23.18 -6.17
N ALA A 160 3.79 22.56 -7.31
CA ALA A 160 5.10 22.68 -7.96
C ALA A 160 5.41 24.13 -8.37
N GLY A 161 4.42 24.85 -8.92
CA GLY A 161 4.57 26.27 -9.27
C GLY A 161 4.90 27.17 -8.06
N ARG A 162 4.31 26.89 -6.90
CA ARG A 162 4.45 27.71 -5.68
C ARG A 162 5.81 27.56 -4.98
N LEU A 163 6.45 26.40 -5.09
CA LEU A 163 7.79 26.17 -4.53
C LEU A 163 8.88 26.82 -5.39
N VAL A 164 8.72 26.83 -6.71
CA VAL A 164 9.65 27.52 -7.62
C VAL A 164 9.61 29.04 -7.41
N THR A 165 8.43 29.64 -7.18
CA THR A 165 8.33 31.09 -6.88
C THR A 165 8.94 31.44 -5.51
N LYS A 166 8.77 30.59 -4.50
CA LYS A 166 9.28 30.84 -3.14
C LYS A 166 10.80 30.71 -3.05
N ILE A 167 11.42 29.85 -3.86
CA ILE A 167 12.89 29.77 -3.97
C ILE A 167 13.45 30.96 -4.75
N LYS A 168 12.74 31.45 -5.79
CA LYS A 168 13.16 32.63 -6.56
C LYS A 168 13.11 33.93 -5.74
N SER A 169 12.10 34.10 -4.88
CA SER A 169 11.99 35.25 -3.98
C SER A 169 13.09 35.31 -2.91
N ARG A 170 13.59 34.15 -2.43
CA ARG A 170 14.67 34.12 -1.41
C ARG A 170 16.06 34.42 -1.97
N LYS A 171 16.30 34.26 -3.27
CA LYS A 171 17.59 34.54 -3.91
C LYS A 171 17.77 36.02 -4.30
N VAL A 172 16.70 36.81 -4.40
CA VAL A 172 16.77 38.22 -4.80
C VAL A 172 16.98 39.17 -3.62
N GLY A 173 16.62 38.77 -2.39
CA GLY A 173 16.87 39.57 -1.17
C GLY A 173 18.26 39.40 -0.53
N LYS A 174 19.24 38.85 -1.26
CA LYS A 174 20.62 38.62 -0.79
C LYS A 174 21.68 39.07 -1.81
N LEU A 175 21.32 40.00 -2.70
CA LEU A 175 22.24 40.76 -3.54
C LEU A 175 22.10 42.25 -3.19
#